data_AF-A0A382LM50-F1
#
_entry.id   AF-A0A382LM50-F1
#
_cell.length_a   1.000
_cell.length_b   1.000
_cell.length_c   1.000
_cell.angle_alpha   90.00
_cell.angle_beta   90.00
_cell.angle_gamma   90.00
#
_symmetry.space_group_name_H-M   'P 1'
#
loop_
_entity.id
_entity.type
_entity.pdbx_description
1 polymer ?
#
loop_
_entity_poly.entity_id
_entity_poly.type
_entity_poly.pdbx_seq_one_letter_code
_entity_poly.pdbx_strand_id
1 'polypeptide(L)'
;MDKKYLAKIIAKDSQGLKLISAYCFEAKVKINELKYLKKNQIFLIFLQRFNRENEKNRQEINSILRFDFIQWVKSKNIDQNDKDLILELLTIDLLKNKDKFEINLIFN
;
A
#
# COMPACT_ATOMS: atom_id res chain seq x y z
N MET A 1 5.72 -29.42 4.01
CA MET A 1 5.20 -28.04 4.12
C MET A 1 4.69 -27.63 2.77
N ASP A 2 3.37 -27.51 2.62
CA ASP A 2 2.80 -26.90 1.42
C ASP A 2 3.39 -25.49 1.29
N LYS A 3 4.12 -25.23 0.20
CA LYS A 3 4.47 -23.86 -0.19
C LYS A 3 3.16 -23.20 -0.60
N LYS A 4 2.42 -22.69 0.38
CA LYS A 4 1.27 -21.84 0.17
C LYS A 4 1.81 -20.56 -0.44
N TYR A 5 1.92 -20.53 -1.77
CA TYR A 5 2.40 -19.35 -2.49
C TYR A 5 1.54 -18.18 -2.05
N LEU A 6 2.17 -17.16 -1.46
CA LEU A 6 1.48 -15.91 -1.16
C LEU A 6 1.01 -15.35 -2.50
N ALA A 7 -0.29 -15.07 -2.60
CA ALA A 7 -0.84 -14.45 -3.79
C ALA A 7 -0.08 -13.13 -4.06
N LYS A 8 0.51 -13.03 -5.25
CA LYS A 8 1.29 -11.86 -5.65
C LYS A 8 0.57 -11.16 -6.79
N ILE A 9 0.06 -9.97 -6.52
CA ILE A 9 -0.58 -9.10 -7.50
C ILE A 9 0.45 -8.03 -7.90
N ILE A 10 0.67 -7.86 -9.21
CA ILE A 10 1.65 -6.92 -9.75
C ILE A 10 0.92 -5.98 -10.70
N ALA A 11 0.98 -4.67 -10.43
CA ALA A 11 0.50 -3.63 -11.33
C ALA A 11 1.69 -2.95 -12.04
N LYS A 12 1.56 -2.75 -13.35
CA LYS A 12 2.52 -1.98 -14.17
C LYS A 12 1.90 -0.77 -14.85
N ASP A 13 0.60 -0.57 -14.69
CA ASP A 13 -0.18 0.50 -15.28
C ASP A 13 -1.21 1.05 -14.28
N SER A 14 -1.96 2.06 -14.71
CA SER A 14 -2.97 2.72 -13.88
C SER A 14 -4.18 1.82 -13.58
N GLN A 15 -4.51 0.85 -14.44
CA GLN A 15 -5.64 -0.06 -14.22
C GLN A 15 -5.29 -1.08 -13.14
N GLY A 16 -4.09 -1.64 -13.19
CA GLY A 16 -3.56 -2.49 -12.13
C GLY A 16 -3.46 -1.75 -10.80
N LEU A 17 -3.07 -0.47 -10.81
CA LEU A 17 -3.03 0.33 -9.58
C LEU A 17 -4.43 0.51 -8.98
N LYS A 18 -5.46 0.77 -9.80
CA LYS A 18 -6.86 0.84 -9.36
C LYS A 18 -7.32 -0.47 -8.74
N LEU A 19 -6.93 -1.61 -9.31
CA LEU A 19 -7.25 -2.93 -8.74
C LEU A 19 -6.61 -3.11 -7.36
N ILE A 20 -5.32 -2.77 -7.23
CA ILE A 20 -4.63 -2.81 -5.93
C ILE A 20 -5.28 -1.85 -4.93
N SER A 21 -5.66 -0.64 -5.35
CA SER A 21 -6.40 0.33 -4.54
C SER A 21 -7.69 -0.28 -3.99
N ALA A 22 -8.50 -0.90 -4.86
CA ALA A 22 -9.76 -1.53 -4.46
C ALA A 22 -9.57 -2.70 -3.47
N TYR A 23 -8.50 -3.49 -3.63
CA TYR A 23 -8.17 -4.58 -2.70
C TYR A 23 -7.61 -4.10 -1.36
N CYS A 24 -7.01 -2.92 -1.31
CA CYS A 24 -6.46 -2.33 -0.09
C CYS A 24 -7.39 -1.28 0.54
N PHE A 25 -8.58 -1.05 -0.01
CA PHE A 25 -9.57 -0.15 0.59
C PHE A 25 -9.95 -0.63 1.99
N GLU A 26 -10.00 0.31 2.94
CA GLU A 26 -10.17 0.08 4.39
C GLU A 26 -9.04 -0.75 5.03
N ALA A 27 -7.87 -0.84 4.38
CA ALA A 27 -6.73 -1.50 4.99
C ALA A 27 -6.20 -0.69 6.16
N LYS A 28 -5.93 -1.36 7.28
CA LYS A 28 -5.34 -0.76 8.48
C LYS A 28 -3.82 -0.87 8.42
N VAL A 29 -3.15 0.25 8.68
CA VAL A 29 -1.70 0.36 8.71
C VAL A 29 -1.26 1.17 9.91
N LYS A 30 -0.24 0.70 10.64
CA LYS A 30 0.41 1.50 11.68
C LYS A 30 1.52 2.36 11.09
N ILE A 31 1.76 3.54 11.64
CA ILE A 31 2.85 4.43 11.21
C ILE A 31 4.21 3.73 11.22
N ASN A 32 4.48 2.90 12.22
CA ASN A 32 5.74 2.16 12.30
C ASN A 32 5.91 1.10 11.20
N GLU A 33 4.84 0.69 10.51
CA GLU A 33 4.85 -0.29 9.40
C GLU A 33 5.05 0.35 8.02
N LEU A 34 5.08 1.68 7.94
CA LEU A 34 5.47 2.44 6.74
C LEU A 34 7.00 2.55 6.68
N LYS A 35 7.63 1.88 5.71
CA LYS A 35 9.10 1.83 5.59
C LYS A 35 9.57 2.31 4.22
N TYR A 36 10.36 3.38 4.22
CA TYR A 36 11.07 3.83 3.01
C TYR A 36 12.55 3.43 3.05
N LEU A 37 12.91 2.48 2.19
CA LEU A 37 14.28 2.00 2.01
C LEU A 37 14.96 2.81 0.91
N LYS A 38 15.41 4.03 1.24
CA LYS A 38 15.96 5.01 0.28
C LYS A 38 17.07 4.45 -0.61
N LYS A 39 18.03 3.70 -0.04
CA LYS A 39 19.14 3.10 -0.80
C LYS A 39 18.67 2.13 -1.88
N ASN A 40 17.57 1.42 -1.62
CA ASN A 40 16.99 0.44 -2.52
C ASN A 40 15.92 1.06 -3.43
N GLN A 41 15.51 2.31 -3.17
CA GLN A 41 14.37 2.97 -3.83
C GLN A 41 13.06 2.17 -3.70
N ILE A 42 12.82 1.59 -2.52
CA ILE A 42 11.63 0.79 -2.22
C ILE A 42 10.83 1.45 -1.12
N PHE A 43 9.51 1.57 -1.31
CA PHE A 43 8.57 1.90 -0.25
C PHE A 43 7.71 0.67 0.07
N LEU A 44 7.64 0.30 1.35
CA LEU A 44 6.92 -0.86 1.86
C LEU A 44 5.87 -0.41 2.86
N ILE A 45 4.72 -1.07 2.80
CA ILE A 45 3.63 -0.90 3.75
C ILE A 45 3.18 -2.28 4.18
N PHE A 46 3.36 -2.61 5.46
CA PHE A 46 2.68 -3.77 6.03
C PHE A 46 1.29 -3.32 6.50
N LEU A 47 0.26 -4.03 6.03
CA LEU A 47 -1.13 -3.66 6.24
C LEU A 47 -1.99 -4.90 6.46
N GLN A 48 -3.04 -4.71 7.25
CA GLN A 48 -4.12 -5.68 7.39
C GLN A 48 -5.27 -5.24 6.49
N ARG A 49 -5.73 -6.11 5.60
CA ARG A 49 -6.82 -5.80 4.65
C ARG A 49 -7.81 -6.95 4.54
N PHE A 50 -8.98 -6.68 3.99
CA PHE A 50 -9.90 -7.73 3.58
C PHE A 50 -9.38 -8.44 2.32
N ASN A 51 -9.46 -9.77 2.31
CA ASN A 51 -9.18 -10.62 1.15
C ASN A 51 -10.32 -10.54 0.12
N ARG A 52 -10.48 -9.37 -0.52
CA ARG A 52 -11.59 -9.07 -1.44
C ARG A 52 -11.49 -9.83 -2.76
N GLU A 53 -10.31 -10.31 -3.12
CA GLU A 53 -10.11 -11.17 -4.28
C GLU A 53 -10.64 -12.60 -4.07
N ASN A 54 -10.96 -12.98 -2.83
CA ASN A 54 -11.54 -14.28 -2.51
C ASN A 54 -13.02 -14.13 -2.15
N GLU A 55 -13.89 -14.38 -3.14
CA GLU A 55 -15.35 -14.23 -3.01
C GLU A 55 -15.95 -15.10 -1.89
N LYS A 56 -15.31 -16.20 -1.53
CA LYS A 56 -15.84 -17.17 -0.54
C LYS A 56 -15.56 -16.77 0.90
N ASN A 57 -14.51 -15.99 1.16
CA ASN A 57 -14.03 -15.69 2.51
C ASN A 57 -13.46 -14.27 2.58
N ARG A 58 -14.28 -13.31 3.04
CA ARG A 58 -13.85 -11.93 3.38
C ARG A 58 -13.11 -11.88 4.72
N GLN A 59 -12.08 -12.71 4.87
CA GLN A 59 -11.23 -12.69 6.04
C GLN A 59 -10.25 -11.53 5.96
N GLU A 60 -9.89 -10.99 7.12
CA GLU A 60 -8.75 -10.08 7.22
C GLU A 60 -7.45 -10.88 7.05
N ILE A 61 -6.56 -10.36 6.22
CA ILE A 61 -5.25 -10.94 5.94
C ILE A 61 -4.18 -9.86 6.05
N ASN A 62 -2.99 -10.29 6.45
CA ASN A 62 -1.81 -9.43 6.42
C ASN A 62 -1.21 -9.46 5.01
N SER A 63 -0.81 -8.30 4.52
CA SER A 63 -0.23 -8.12 3.20
C SER A 63 0.89 -7.09 3.25
N ILE A 64 1.79 -7.16 2.27
CA ILE A 64 2.80 -6.13 2.04
C ILE A 64 2.49 -5.46 0.71
N LEU A 65 2.22 -4.16 0.75
CA LEU A 65 2.19 -3.32 -0.43
C LEU A 65 3.60 -2.78 -0.68
N ARG A 66 4.12 -3.02 -1.88
CA ARG A 66 5.48 -2.67 -2.27
C ARG A 66 5.46 -1.79 -3.51
N PHE A 67 6.15 -0.67 -3.43
CA PHE A 67 6.42 0.20 -4.56
C PHE A 67 7.92 0.22 -4.83
N ASP A 68 8.30 -0.08 -6.07
CA ASP A 68 9.69 -0.05 -6.55
C ASP A 68 9.99 1.27 -7.28
N PHE A 69 11.27 1.63 -7.37
CA PHE A 69 11.77 2.83 -8.05
C PHE A 69 11.29 4.16 -7.44
N ILE A 70 11.08 4.19 -6.13
CA ILE A 70 10.64 5.37 -5.39
C ILE A 70 11.81 6.30 -5.06
N GLN A 71 11.79 7.50 -5.66
CA GLN A 71 12.83 8.52 -5.48
C GLN A 71 12.75 9.25 -4.13
N TRP A 72 11.53 9.49 -3.63
CA TRP A 72 11.28 10.14 -2.35
C TRP A 72 9.87 9.80 -1.86
N VAL A 73 9.65 9.93 -0.55
CA VAL A 73 8.35 9.78 0.12
C VAL A 73 8.15 10.99 1.02
N LYS A 74 6.94 11.52 1.06
CA LYS A 74 6.53 12.60 1.97
C LYS A 74 5.15 12.28 2.53
N SER A 75 4.91 12.66 3.78
CA SER A 75 3.59 12.64 4.41
C SER A 75 3.10 14.07 4.62
N LYS A 76 1.78 14.24 4.67
CA LYS A 76 1.13 15.50 5.02
C LYS A 76 0.01 15.19 6.01
N ASN A 77 -0.12 15.99 7.06
CA ASN A 77 -1.15 15.84 8.09
C ASN A 77 -1.19 14.47 8.78
N ILE A 78 -0.04 13.80 8.90
CA ILE A 78 0.11 12.53 9.60
C ILE A 78 1.19 12.75 10.66
N ASP A 79 0.85 12.55 11.93
CA ASP A 79 1.85 12.59 12.99
C ASP A 79 2.76 11.37 12.91
N GLN A 80 3.98 11.59 12.44
CA GLN A 80 4.99 10.54 12.30
C GLN A 80 5.64 10.17 13.64
N ASN A 81 5.40 10.93 14.72
CA ASN A 81 5.96 10.66 16.05
C ASN A 81 5.13 9.62 16.79
N ASP A 82 3.81 9.60 16.59
CA ASP A 82 2.95 8.53 17.08
C ASP A 82 3.14 7.25 16.24
N LYS A 83 3.93 6.32 16.78
CA LYS A 83 4.27 5.07 16.10
C LYS A 83 3.14 4.04 16.12
N ASP A 84 2.21 4.17 17.04
CA ASP A 84 1.08 3.25 17.22
C ASP A 84 -0.20 3.76 16.55
N LEU A 85 -0.21 5.01 16.06
CA LEU A 85 -1.27 5.56 15.22
C LEU A 85 -1.58 4.60 14.07
N ILE A 86 -2.86 4.20 14.01
CA ILE A 86 -3.42 3.37 12.94
C ILE A 86 -4.12 4.30 11.96
N LEU A 87 -3.74 4.19 10.70
CA LEU A 87 -4.38 4.84 9.57
C LEU A 87 -5.22 3.84 8.79
N GLU A 88 -6.30 4.31 8.18
CA GLU A 88 -7.14 3.51 7.29
C GLU A 88 -6.98 3.97 5.85
N LEU A 89 -6.56 3.08 4.95
CA LEU A 89 -6.31 3.42 3.55
C LEU A 89 -7.62 3.56 2.77
N LEU A 90 -7.88 4.77 2.27
CA LEU A 90 -9.08 5.10 1.50
C LEU A 90 -8.89 4.94 0.00
N THR A 91 -7.75 5.37 -0.55
CA THR A 91 -7.46 5.19 -1.98
C THR A 91 -5.96 5.30 -2.26
N ILE A 92 -5.57 4.71 -3.39
CA ILE A 92 -4.28 4.86 -4.03
C ILE A 92 -4.50 5.50 -5.40
N ASP A 93 -3.99 6.71 -5.58
CA ASP A 93 -4.16 7.48 -6.81
C ASP A 93 -2.82 7.68 -7.53
N LEU A 94 -2.88 7.75 -8.87
CA LEU A 94 -1.74 8.10 -9.72
C LEU A 94 -1.96 9.47 -10.34
N LEU A 95 -1.04 10.39 -10.06
CA LEU A 95 -0.99 11.70 -10.71
C LEU A 95 0.20 11.77 -11.65
N LYS A 96 -0.02 12.30 -12.86
CA LYS A 96 1.07 12.62 -13.79
C LYS A 96 1.30 14.12 -13.77
N ASN A 97 2.52 14.53 -13.40
CA ASN A 97 2.96 15.92 -13.41
C ASN A 97 4.12 16.07 -14.38
N LYS A 98 3.81 16.50 -15.61
CA LYS A 98 4.76 16.55 -16.74
C LYS A 98 5.42 15.17 -16.94
N ASP A 99 6.71 15.06 -16.64
CA ASP A 99 7.52 13.85 -16.81
C ASP A 99 7.62 13.01 -15.53
N LYS A 100 6.95 13.42 -14.45
CA LYS A 100 6.97 12.74 -13.16
C LYS A 100 5.63 12.08 -12.87
N PHE A 101 5.69 10.91 -12.24
CA PHE A 101 4.52 10.23 -11.68
C PHE A 101 4.58 10.31 -10.15
N GLU A 102 3.45 10.62 -9.55
CA GLU A 102 3.25 10.67 -8.11
C GLU A 102 2.17 9.66 -7.74
N ILE A 103 2.47 8.80 -6.76
CA ILE A 103 1.49 7.88 -6.19
C ILE A 103 1.07 8.46 -4.86
N ASN A 104 -0.21 8.79 -4.73
CA ASN A 104 -0.78 9.30 -3.50
C ASN A 104 -1.49 8.17 -2.76
N LEU A 105 -1.18 8.05 -1.48
CA LEU A 105 -1.87 7.17 -0.55
C LEU A 105 -2.69 8.05 0.37
N ILE A 106 -4.01 7.91 0.30
CA ILE A 106 -4.94 8.75 1.06
C ILE A 106 -5.46 7.93 2.24
N PHE A 107 -5.36 8.50 3.43
CA PHE A 107 -5.73 7.85 4.69
C PHE A 107 -6.80 8.66 5.44
N ASN A 108 -7.63 7.95 6.20
CA ASN A 108 -8.44 8.50 7.30
C ASN A 108 -7.69 8.32 8.63
#